data_AF-A0A2T6B9C0-F1
#
_entry.id   AF-A0A2T6B9C0-F1
#
_cell.length_a   1.000
_cell.length_b   1.000
_cell.length_c   1.000
_cell.angle_alpha   90.00
_cell.angle_beta   90.00
_cell.angle_gamma   90.00
#
_symmetry.space_group_name_H-M   'P 1'
#
loop_
_entity.id
_entity.type
_entity.pdbx_description
1 polymer ?
#
loop_
_entity_poly.entity_id
_entity_poly.type
_entity_poly.pdbx_seq_one_letter_code
_entity_poly.pdbx_strand_id
1 'polypeptide(L)'
;MTKTKTLFTPVTPELTPSQILSLFYGYQATLLRAWDGGSAPDAFFAEALGLQSRADYLSFREALRDTLRRLAEVQTGLARRTRAPGGDPEAQSRRAQIRPLITELIGMRRAGKAWSASRAKARAAEAA
;
A
#
# COMPACT_ATOMS: atom_id res chain seq x y z
N MET A 1 -22.05 12.06 11.01
CA MET A 1 -21.86 10.75 10.36
C MET A 1 -20.52 10.76 9.63
N THR A 2 -19.44 10.37 10.30
CA THR A 2 -18.13 10.25 9.67
C THR A 2 -18.15 8.95 8.87
N LYS A 3 -18.45 9.03 7.56
CA LYS A 3 -18.26 7.89 6.65
C LYS A 3 -16.77 7.56 6.72
N THR A 4 -16.41 6.47 7.40
CA THR A 4 -15.05 5.94 7.41
C THR A 4 -14.67 5.69 5.95
N LYS A 5 -13.87 6.58 5.36
CA LYS A 5 -13.31 6.33 4.02
C LYS A 5 -12.29 5.24 4.21
N THR A 6 -12.65 4.00 3.90
CA THR A 6 -11.67 2.91 3.80
C THR A 6 -10.76 3.22 2.61
N LEU A 7 -9.71 4.00 2.83
CA LEU A 7 -8.73 4.36 1.80
C LEU A 7 -7.89 3.15 1.38
N PHE A 8 -7.80 2.13 2.24
CA PHE A 8 -7.02 0.94 2.02
C PHE A 8 -7.90 -0.31 2.08
N THR A 9 -8.15 -0.91 0.92
CA THR A 9 -8.76 -2.25 0.83
C THR A 9 -7.66 -3.30 0.82
N PRO A 10 -7.57 -4.22 1.79
CA PRO A 10 -6.52 -5.24 1.80
C PRO A 10 -6.65 -6.21 0.62
N VAL A 11 -5.51 -6.67 0.08
CA VAL A 11 -5.52 -7.79 -0.88
C VAL A 11 -5.69 -9.09 -0.11
N THR A 12 -6.76 -9.82 -0.40
CA THR A 12 -7.06 -11.12 0.19
C THR A 12 -6.59 -12.29 -0.70
N PRO A 13 -6.35 -13.49 -0.13
CA PRO A 13 -5.79 -14.63 -0.87
C PRO A 13 -6.62 -15.13 -2.07
N GLU A 14 -7.92 -14.93 -2.04
CA GLU A 14 -8.88 -15.37 -3.06
C GLU A 14 -8.89 -14.50 -4.32
N LEU A 15 -8.20 -13.35 -4.30
CA LEU A 15 -8.18 -12.44 -5.43
C LEU A 15 -7.29 -12.97 -6.56
N THR A 16 -7.85 -13.00 -7.76
CA THR A 16 -7.12 -13.30 -8.99
C THR A 16 -6.14 -12.18 -9.35
N PRO A 17 -5.10 -12.45 -10.15
CA PRO A 17 -4.17 -11.42 -10.62
C PRO A 17 -4.84 -10.22 -11.28
N SER A 18 -5.93 -10.41 -12.05
CA SER A 18 -6.68 -9.32 -12.66
C SER A 18 -7.44 -8.48 -11.63
N GLN A 19 -8.06 -9.11 -10.62
CA GLN A 19 -8.72 -8.39 -9.52
C GLN A 19 -7.72 -7.61 -8.67
N ILE A 20 -6.54 -8.18 -8.43
CA ILE A 20 -5.43 -7.47 -7.79
C ILE A 20 -5.12 -6.22 -8.60
N LEU A 21 -4.87 -6.33 -9.91
CA LEU A 21 -4.60 -5.17 -10.77
C LEU A 21 -5.72 -4.11 -10.73
N SER A 22 -6.99 -4.51 -10.67
CA SER A 22 -8.10 -3.57 -10.51
C SER A 22 -8.08 -2.82 -9.18
N LEU A 23 -7.80 -3.51 -8.07
CA LEU A 23 -7.58 -2.87 -6.77
C LEU A 23 -6.40 -1.90 -6.80
N PHE A 24 -5.36 -2.25 -7.56
CA PHE A 24 -4.19 -1.40 -7.77
C PHE A 24 -4.51 -0.06 -8.43
N TYR A 25 -5.36 -0.06 -9.46
CA TYR A 25 -5.86 1.19 -10.04
C TYR A 25 -6.74 1.97 -9.04
N GLY A 26 -7.50 1.26 -8.20
CA GLY A 26 -8.25 1.85 -7.10
C GLY A 26 -7.35 2.63 -6.14
N TYR A 27 -6.21 2.08 -5.73
CA TYR A 27 -5.27 2.75 -4.83
C TYR A 27 -4.70 4.04 -5.42
N GLN A 28 -4.47 4.12 -6.72
CA GLN A 28 -4.04 5.37 -7.37
C GLN A 28 -5.06 6.49 -7.17
N ALA A 29 -6.35 6.18 -7.34
CA ALA A 29 -7.42 7.17 -7.23
C ALA A 29 -7.72 7.58 -5.77
N THR A 30 -7.39 6.74 -4.79
CA THR A 30 -7.73 6.94 -3.38
C THR A 30 -6.50 7.09 -2.49
N LEU A 31 -5.84 5.97 -2.17
CA LEU A 31 -4.75 5.87 -1.21
C LEU A 31 -3.55 6.73 -1.57
N LEU A 32 -3.04 6.60 -2.80
CA LEU A 32 -1.85 7.34 -3.24
C LEU A 32 -2.12 8.84 -3.35
N ARG A 33 -3.33 9.22 -3.74
CA ARG A 33 -3.74 10.63 -3.76
C ARG A 33 -3.74 11.24 -2.36
N ALA A 34 -4.11 10.49 -1.34
CA ALA A 34 -4.03 10.94 0.05
C ALA A 34 -2.61 10.92 0.61
N TRP A 35 -1.74 10.05 0.09
CA TRP A 35 -0.36 9.91 0.56
C TRP A 35 0.56 11.07 0.16
N ASP A 36 0.34 11.68 -1.00
CA ASP A 36 1.09 12.85 -1.49
C ASP A 36 2.62 12.71 -1.37
N GLY A 37 3.15 11.54 -1.73
CA GLY A 37 4.59 11.24 -1.67
C GLY A 37 5.21 11.25 -0.27
N GLY A 38 4.40 11.30 0.78
CA GLY A 38 4.85 11.32 2.17
C GLY A 38 5.22 12.70 2.71
N SER A 39 4.70 13.78 2.10
CA SER A 39 4.89 15.17 2.55
C SER A 39 4.37 15.41 3.98
N ALA A 40 3.28 14.76 4.36
CA ALA A 40 2.62 14.90 5.67
C ALA A 40 2.22 13.53 6.27
N PRO A 41 3.18 12.75 6.80
CA PRO A 41 2.90 11.39 7.28
C PRO A 41 1.94 11.36 8.47
N ASP A 42 2.00 12.34 9.38
CA ASP A 42 1.07 12.41 10.52
C ASP A 42 -0.38 12.59 10.07
N ALA A 43 -0.66 13.59 9.23
CA ALA A 43 -2.00 13.84 8.69
C ALA A 43 -2.50 12.62 7.90
N PHE A 44 -1.62 11.98 7.12
CA PHE A 44 -1.99 10.78 6.40
C PHE A 44 -2.36 9.60 7.31
N PHE A 45 -1.49 9.21 8.24
CA PHE A 45 -1.73 8.02 9.07
C PHE A 45 -2.84 8.26 10.09
N ALA A 46 -2.87 9.42 10.75
CA ALA A 46 -3.83 9.70 11.81
C ALA A 46 -5.20 10.15 11.26
N GLU A 47 -5.24 10.97 10.22
CA GLU A 47 -6.50 11.58 9.74
C GLU A 47 -7.04 10.86 8.52
N ALA A 48 -6.21 10.70 7.47
CA ALA A 48 -6.69 10.10 6.23
C ALA A 48 -6.96 8.59 6.38
N LEU A 49 -6.01 7.84 6.94
CA LEU A 49 -6.17 6.42 7.26
C LEU A 49 -6.93 6.16 8.57
N GLY A 50 -7.02 7.16 9.45
CA GLY A 50 -7.74 7.03 10.70
C GLY A 50 -7.09 6.07 11.71
N LEU A 51 -5.76 5.91 11.69
CA LEU A 51 -5.05 5.02 12.62
C LEU A 51 -4.93 5.68 14.00
N GLN A 52 -5.69 5.19 14.97
CA GLN A 52 -5.78 5.77 16.32
C GLN A 52 -4.94 4.98 17.33
N SER A 53 -4.85 3.68 17.14
CA SER A 53 -4.20 2.75 18.06
C SER A 53 -2.96 2.07 17.47
N ARG A 54 -2.16 1.45 18.33
CA ARG A 54 -1.05 0.59 17.89
C ARG A 54 -1.58 -0.63 17.15
N ALA A 55 -2.74 -1.16 17.55
CA ALA A 55 -3.38 -2.29 16.90
C ALA A 55 -3.78 -1.93 15.46
N ASP A 56 -4.39 -0.76 15.25
CA ASP A 56 -4.81 -0.28 13.92
C ASP A 56 -3.61 -0.21 12.98
N TYR A 57 -2.50 0.36 13.47
CA TYR A 57 -1.26 0.42 12.69
C TYR A 57 -0.70 -0.96 12.38
N LEU A 58 -0.73 -1.91 13.32
CA LEU A 58 -0.24 -3.27 13.08
C LEU A 58 -1.10 -3.98 12.02
N SER A 59 -2.43 -3.87 12.10
CA SER A 59 -3.35 -4.41 11.11
C SER A 59 -3.12 -3.79 9.73
N PHE A 60 -2.98 -2.47 9.63
CA PHE A 60 -2.62 -1.80 8.38
C PHE A 60 -1.28 -2.27 7.84
N ARG A 61 -0.25 -2.38 8.69
CA ARG A 61 1.10 -2.80 8.31
C ARG A 61 1.12 -4.22 7.75
N GLU A 62 0.38 -5.13 8.37
CA GLU A 62 0.26 -6.52 7.91
C GLU A 62 -0.45 -6.58 6.57
N ALA A 63 -1.58 -5.89 6.44
CA ALA A 63 -2.33 -5.84 5.20
C ALA A 63 -1.54 -5.20 4.04
N LEU A 64 -0.76 -4.14 4.32
CA LEU A 64 0.15 -3.52 3.35
C LEU A 64 1.28 -4.47 2.94
N ARG A 65 1.86 -5.23 3.90
CA ARG A 65 2.89 -6.23 3.61
C ARG A 65 2.35 -7.32 2.67
N ASP A 66 1.17 -7.84 2.96
CA ASP A 66 0.59 -8.94 2.20
C ASP A 66 0.19 -8.45 0.80
N THR A 67 -0.31 -7.22 0.69
CA THR A 67 -0.55 -6.53 -0.58
C THR A 67 0.73 -6.40 -1.42
N LEU A 68 1.84 -5.97 -0.81
CA LEU A 68 3.16 -5.90 -1.48
C LEU A 68 3.67 -7.27 -1.94
N ARG A 69 3.41 -8.33 -1.17
CA ARG A 69 3.78 -9.70 -1.54
C ARG A 69 2.99 -10.18 -2.76
N ARG A 70 1.67 -9.97 -2.77
CA ARG A 70 0.80 -10.33 -3.90
C ARG A 70 1.16 -9.56 -5.17
N LEU A 71 1.53 -8.30 -5.03
CA LEU A 71 2.09 -7.53 -6.13
C LEU A 71 3.37 -8.10 -6.73
N ALA A 72 4.28 -8.57 -5.87
CA ALA A 72 5.52 -9.19 -6.33
C ALA A 72 5.24 -10.49 -7.10
N GLU A 73 4.23 -11.26 -6.68
CA GLU A 73 3.74 -12.44 -7.41
C GLU A 73 3.18 -12.05 -8.78
N VAL A 74 2.33 -11.02 -8.85
CA VAL A 74 1.81 -10.48 -10.12
C VAL A 74 2.93 -9.99 -11.03
N GLN A 75 3.90 -9.23 -10.50
CA GLN A 75 5.06 -8.77 -11.27
C GLN A 75 5.90 -9.93 -11.81
N THR A 76 6.05 -11.01 -11.04
CA THR A 76 6.76 -12.22 -11.47
C THR A 76 6.02 -12.90 -12.62
N GLY A 77 4.70 -13.04 -12.51
CA GLY A 77 3.86 -13.59 -13.58
C GLY A 77 3.94 -12.77 -14.87
N LEU A 78 3.85 -11.45 -14.77
CA LEU A 78 4.00 -10.55 -15.93
C LEU A 78 5.42 -10.62 -16.51
N ALA A 79 6.47 -10.70 -15.67
CA ALA A 79 7.84 -10.81 -16.13
C ALA A 79 8.08 -12.09 -16.95
N ARG A 80 7.47 -13.20 -16.55
CA ARG A 80 7.51 -14.46 -17.31
C ARG A 80 6.87 -14.27 -18.69
N ARG A 81 5.68 -13.66 -18.76
CA ARG A 81 5.00 -13.36 -20.03
C ARG A 81 5.86 -12.49 -20.96
N THR A 82 6.48 -11.43 -20.43
CA THR A 82 7.34 -10.54 -21.24
C THR A 82 8.59 -11.21 -21.82
N ARG A 83 9.05 -12.33 -21.22
CA ARG A 83 10.24 -13.06 -21.64
C ARG A 83 9.93 -14.24 -22.56
N ALA A 84 8.65 -14.53 -22.80
CA ALA A 84 8.24 -15.60 -23.70
C ALA A 84 8.64 -15.24 -25.16
N PRO A 85 8.92 -16.24 -26.02
CA PRO A 85 9.14 -16.01 -27.44
C PRO A 85 7.97 -15.24 -28.07
N GLY A 86 8.26 -14.19 -28.83
CA GLY A 86 7.25 -13.26 -29.37
C GLY A 86 6.91 -12.08 -28.46
N GLY A 87 7.30 -12.13 -27.18
CA GLY A 87 7.05 -11.06 -26.21
C GLY A 87 5.57 -10.89 -25.86
N ASP A 88 5.30 -10.07 -24.85
CA ASP A 88 3.94 -9.72 -24.45
C ASP A 88 3.87 -8.22 -24.13
N PRO A 89 3.51 -7.39 -25.14
CA PRO A 89 3.46 -5.94 -24.99
C PRO A 89 2.48 -5.49 -23.89
N GLU A 90 1.38 -6.22 -23.72
CA GLU A 90 0.40 -5.94 -22.66
C GLU A 90 1.02 -6.17 -21.29
N ALA A 91 1.70 -7.31 -21.10
CA ALA A 91 2.39 -7.60 -19.85
C ALA A 91 3.51 -6.59 -19.56
N GLN A 92 4.19 -6.11 -20.60
CA GLN A 92 5.22 -5.07 -20.48
C GLN A 92 4.64 -3.74 -20.01
N SER A 93 3.53 -3.29 -20.63
CA SER A 93 2.80 -2.09 -20.24
C SER A 93 2.31 -2.17 -18.79
N ARG A 94 1.67 -3.29 -18.42
CA ARG A 94 1.19 -3.52 -17.05
C ARG A 94 2.33 -3.48 -16.04
N ARG A 95 3.49 -4.09 -16.33
CA ARG A 95 4.67 -4.00 -15.43
C ARG A 95 5.16 -2.57 -15.24
N ALA A 96 5.19 -1.77 -16.30
CA ALA A 96 5.60 -0.37 -16.23
C ALA A 96 4.64 0.45 -15.35
N GLN A 97 3.34 0.20 -15.44
CA GLN A 97 2.31 0.91 -14.67
C GLN A 97 2.32 0.57 -13.17
N ILE A 98 2.55 -0.70 -12.80
CA ILE A 98 2.49 -1.15 -11.40
C ILE A 98 3.74 -0.75 -10.61
N ARG A 99 4.89 -0.62 -11.28
CA ARG A 99 6.19 -0.40 -10.62
C ARG A 99 6.24 0.89 -9.78
N PRO A 100 5.82 2.08 -10.27
CA PRO A 100 5.78 3.30 -9.44
C PRO A 100 4.88 3.14 -8.21
N LEU A 101 3.73 2.47 -8.37
CA LEU A 101 2.78 2.17 -7.29
C LEU A 101 3.42 1.33 -6.17
N ILE A 102 4.16 0.28 -6.52
CA ILE A 102 4.90 -0.53 -5.53
C ILE A 102 5.91 0.34 -4.78
N THR A 103 6.62 1.23 -5.46
CA THR A 103 7.57 2.15 -4.83
C THR A 103 6.87 3.04 -3.80
N GLU A 104 5.73 3.62 -4.15
CA GLU A 104 4.94 4.44 -3.22
C GLU A 104 4.45 3.65 -1.99
N LEU A 105 3.94 2.43 -2.20
CA LEU A 105 3.51 1.56 -1.10
C LEU A 105 4.68 1.17 -0.18
N ILE A 106 5.88 0.96 -0.73
CA ILE A 106 7.11 0.75 0.05
C ILE A 106 7.47 2.02 0.83
N GLY A 107 7.34 3.19 0.21
CA GLY A 107 7.51 4.49 0.87
C GLY A 107 6.59 4.65 2.07
N MET A 108 5.30 4.43 1.89
CA MET A 108 4.30 4.38 2.97
C MET A 108 4.69 3.42 4.08
N ARG A 109 5.12 2.20 3.74
CA ARG A 109 5.52 1.20 4.76
C ARG A 109 6.70 1.71 5.60
N ARG A 110 7.67 2.38 4.98
CA ARG A 110 8.85 2.93 5.69
C ARG A 110 8.45 4.09 6.59
N ALA A 111 7.65 5.03 6.07
CA ALA A 111 7.16 6.17 6.83
C ALA A 111 6.27 5.74 8.01
N GLY A 112 5.38 4.75 7.79
CA GLY A 112 4.54 4.20 8.85
C GLY A 112 5.35 3.59 10.00
N LYS A 113 6.51 2.98 9.72
CA LYS A 113 7.41 2.50 10.77
C LYS A 113 7.97 3.64 11.62
N ALA A 114 8.44 4.72 10.97
CA ALA A 114 8.97 5.88 11.67
C ALA A 114 7.87 6.58 12.49
N TRP A 115 6.69 6.76 11.89
CA TRP A 115 5.51 7.33 12.52
C TRP A 115 5.04 6.54 13.75
N SER A 116 4.90 5.22 13.64
CA SER A 116 4.51 4.40 14.78
C SER A 116 5.52 4.47 15.94
N ALA A 117 6.82 4.55 15.61
CA ALA A 117 7.88 4.70 16.61
C ALA A 117 7.83 6.07 17.30
N SER A 118 7.56 7.17 16.59
CA SER A 118 7.43 8.49 17.19
C SER A 118 6.22 8.56 18.14
N ARG A 119 5.07 7.99 17.74
CA ARG A 119 3.87 7.91 18.58
C ARG A 119 4.10 7.08 19.85
N ALA A 120 4.87 6.00 19.78
CA ALA A 120 5.23 5.21 20.94
C ALA A 120 6.11 6.00 21.93
N LYS A 121 7.09 6.77 21.41
CA LYS A 121 7.93 7.65 22.25
C LYS A 121 7.13 8.75 22.94
N ALA A 122 6.22 9.40 22.22
CA ALA A 122 5.37 10.45 22.78
C ALA A 122 4.51 9.93 23.96
N ARG A 123 3.85 8.78 23.78
CA ARG A 123 3.05 8.15 24.86
C ARG A 123 3.88 7.75 26.08
N ALA A 124 5.12 7.32 25.88
CA ALA A 124 6.02 6.98 26.98
C ALA A 124 6.47 8.23 27.75
N ALA A 125 6.66 9.36 27.07
CA ALA A 125 7.01 10.64 27.69
C ALA A 125 5.84 11.27 28.45
N GLU A 126 4.61 11.08 27.98
CA GLU A 126 3.38 11.55 28.68
C GLU A 126 3.07 10.73 29.94
N ALA A 127 3.60 9.52 30.06
CA ALA A 127 3.36 8.60 31.18
C ALA A 127 4.46 8.65 32.26
N ALA A 128 5.50 9.46 32.06
CA ALA A 128 6.65 9.63 32.96
C ALA A 128 6.56 10.97 33.71
#